data_AF-A0A4Q6BTV6-F1
#
_entry.id   AF-A0A4Q6BTV6-F1
#
_cell.length_a   1.000
_cell.length_b   1.000
_cell.length_c   1.000
_cell.angle_alpha   90.00
_cell.angle_beta   90.00
_cell.angle_gamma   90.00
#
_symmetry.space_group_name_H-M   'P 1'
#
loop_
_entity.id
_entity.type
_entity.pdbx_description
1 polymer ?
#
loop_
_entity_poly.entity_id
_entity_poly.type
_entity_poly.pdbx_seq_one_letter_code
_entity_poly.pdbx_strand_id
1 'polypeptide(L)'
;MIKITRALKNAFVSCLDLRILVLMFVPLLLALIVGFVLFLTLGTVWIASLSESMQHSSVAGYLNGSWISPDLIGIASSVFAVVLVVLLIVPVAYLAAVIIVSIILMPILISIVAKKNFPTLEKKKGGTIAGNIWNTLKASSVYFFLLVITLPLWLIPGVAVVLPVLL
;
A
#
# COMPACT_ATOMS: atom_id res chain seq x y z
N MET A 1 -10.52 35.37 -18.26
CA MET A 1 -10.32 34.97 -16.85
C MET A 1 -11.58 34.38 -16.19
N ILE A 2 -12.80 34.91 -16.43
CA ILE A 2 -14.07 34.46 -15.80
C ILE A 2 -14.48 32.99 -16.13
N LYS A 3 -14.08 32.47 -17.30
CA LYS A 3 -14.38 31.07 -17.69
C LYS A 3 -13.56 30.04 -16.90
N ILE A 4 -12.32 30.37 -16.55
CA ILE A 4 -11.39 29.46 -15.84
C ILE A 4 -11.84 29.28 -14.40
N THR A 5 -12.19 30.37 -13.71
CA THR A 5 -12.67 30.30 -12.31
C THR A 5 -13.98 29.55 -12.18
N ARG A 6 -14.89 29.67 -13.15
CA ARG A 6 -16.16 28.93 -13.17
C ARG A 6 -15.96 27.44 -13.48
N ALA A 7 -15.05 27.11 -14.40
CA ALA A 7 -14.65 25.72 -14.65
C ALA A 7 -13.98 25.08 -13.42
N LEU A 8 -13.08 25.81 -12.75
CA LEU A 8 -12.40 25.37 -11.53
C LEU A 8 -13.41 25.13 -10.40
N LYS A 9 -14.35 26.06 -10.19
CA LYS A 9 -15.42 25.92 -9.19
C LYS A 9 -16.31 24.71 -9.47
N ASN A 10 -16.72 24.51 -10.72
CA ASN A 10 -17.58 23.37 -11.09
C ASN A 10 -16.83 22.03 -10.96
N ALA A 11 -15.54 21.98 -11.29
CA ALA A 11 -14.71 20.80 -11.05
C ALA A 11 -14.55 20.51 -9.55
N PHE A 12 -14.34 21.55 -8.73
CA PHE A 12 -14.21 21.41 -7.27
C PHE A 12 -15.51 20.92 -6.62
N VAL A 13 -16.66 21.48 -7.03
CA VAL A 13 -17.98 21.02 -6.58
C VAL A 13 -18.26 19.60 -7.07
N SER A 14 -17.79 19.22 -8.25
CA SER A 14 -17.93 17.85 -8.74
C SER A 14 -16.99 16.87 -8.02
N CYS A 15 -15.81 17.28 -7.53
CA CYS A 15 -15.01 16.47 -6.61
C CYS A 15 -15.71 16.27 -5.26
N LEU A 16 -16.51 17.24 -4.83
CA LEU A 16 -17.34 17.17 -3.62
C LEU A 16 -18.67 16.46 -3.84
N ASP A 17 -19.00 15.98 -5.05
CA ASP A 17 -20.12 15.06 -5.22
C ASP A 17 -19.85 13.83 -4.34
N LEU A 18 -20.72 13.61 -3.36
CA LEU A 18 -20.60 12.53 -2.36
C LEU A 18 -20.32 11.18 -3.00
N ARG A 19 -20.85 10.95 -4.21
CA ARG A 19 -20.63 9.73 -4.99
C ARG A 19 -19.18 9.54 -5.46
N ILE A 20 -18.51 10.62 -5.86
CA ILE A 20 -17.10 10.61 -6.29
C ILE A 20 -16.19 10.54 -5.05
N LEU A 21 -16.53 11.28 -3.99
CA LEU A 21 -15.81 11.25 -2.73
C LEU A 21 -15.80 9.85 -2.12
N VAL A 22 -16.97 9.19 -2.00
CA VAL A 22 -17.07 7.81 -1.51
C VAL A 22 -16.24 6.88 -2.37
N LEU A 23 -16.25 7.05 -3.70
CA LEU A 23 -15.48 6.22 -4.61
C LEU A 23 -13.96 6.38 -4.45
N MET A 24 -13.49 7.56 -4.04
CA MET A 24 -12.08 7.80 -3.68
C MET A 24 -11.70 7.18 -2.34
N PHE A 25 -12.65 7.03 -1.40
CA PHE A 25 -12.44 6.37 -0.12
C PHE A 25 -12.52 4.85 -0.19
N VAL A 26 -13.25 4.28 -1.16
CA VAL A 26 -13.29 2.83 -1.41
C VAL A 26 -11.89 2.19 -1.47
N PRO A 27 -10.94 2.63 -2.31
CA PRO A 27 -9.61 2.01 -2.39
C PRO A 27 -8.84 2.08 -1.07
N LEU A 28 -8.97 3.20 -0.35
CA LEU A 28 -8.31 3.40 0.94
C LEU A 28 -8.86 2.45 2.00
N LEU A 29 -10.19 2.35 2.11
CA LEU A 29 -10.84 1.43 3.05
C LEU A 29 -10.53 -0.02 2.73
N LEU A 30 -10.50 -0.39 1.46
CA LEU A 30 -10.18 -1.75 1.04
C LEU A 30 -8.74 -2.12 1.38
N ALA A 31 -7.79 -1.22 1.13
CA ALA A 31 -6.39 -1.40 1.55
C ALA A 31 -6.29 -1.61 3.06
N LEU A 32 -6.99 -0.76 3.84
CA LEU A 32 -6.97 -0.81 5.29
C LEU A 32 -7.56 -2.12 5.81
N ILE A 33 -8.70 -2.57 5.26
CA ILE A 33 -9.33 -3.84 5.64
C ILE A 33 -8.42 -5.02 5.31
N VAL A 34 -7.86 -5.08 4.10
CA VAL A 34 -6.97 -6.18 3.69
C VAL A 34 -5.73 -6.22 4.57
N GLY A 35 -5.08 -5.07 4.80
CA GLY A 35 -3.92 -4.98 5.68
C GLY A 35 -4.24 -5.37 7.12
N PHE A 36 -5.39 -4.94 7.63
CA PHE A 36 -5.82 -5.28 8.99
C PHE A 36 -6.12 -6.78 9.14
N VAL A 37 -6.79 -7.39 8.16
CA VAL A 37 -7.04 -8.85 8.15
C VAL A 37 -5.73 -9.63 8.08
N LEU A 38 -4.79 -9.22 7.23
CA LEU A 38 -3.46 -9.84 7.16
C LEU A 38 -2.70 -9.70 8.48
N PHE A 39 -2.77 -8.53 9.12
CA PHE A 39 -2.15 -8.30 10.42
C PHE A 39 -2.77 -9.17 11.53
N LEU A 40 -4.09 -9.31 11.59
CA LEU A 40 -4.74 -10.15 12.60
C LEU A 40 -4.48 -11.64 12.39
N THR A 41 -4.39 -12.09 11.14
CA THR A 41 -4.25 -13.52 10.80
C THR A 41 -2.80 -14.01 10.81
N LEU A 42 -1.88 -13.19 10.30
CA LEU A 42 -0.48 -13.55 10.12
C LEU A 42 0.44 -12.78 11.06
N GLY A 43 0.06 -11.58 11.49
CA GLY A 43 0.95 -10.69 12.25
C GLY A 43 1.49 -11.34 13.52
N THR A 44 0.65 -12.00 14.32
CA THR A 44 1.08 -12.64 15.57
C THR A 44 2.13 -13.72 15.35
N VAL A 45 1.93 -14.59 14.35
CA VAL A 45 2.88 -15.66 14.00
C VAL A 45 4.19 -15.07 13.51
N TRP A 46 4.13 -14.08 12.62
CA TRP A 46 5.33 -13.49 12.03
C TRP A 46 6.14 -12.69 13.06
N ILE A 47 5.47 -11.95 13.95
CA ILE A 47 6.12 -11.21 15.04
C ILE A 47 6.81 -12.19 16.00
N ALA A 48 6.15 -13.29 16.36
CA ALA A 48 6.72 -14.31 17.23
C ALA A 48 7.98 -14.93 16.59
N SER A 49 7.88 -15.41 15.35
CA SER A 49 9.02 -16.03 14.65
C SER A 49 10.19 -15.07 14.44
N LEU A 50 9.93 -13.79 14.11
CA LEU A 50 10.97 -12.78 13.97
C LEU A 50 11.65 -12.45 15.30
N SER A 51 10.86 -12.25 16.37
CA SER A 51 11.40 -11.93 17.69
C SER A 51 12.22 -13.07 18.29
N GLU A 52 11.82 -14.32 18.05
CA GLU A 52 12.57 -15.53 18.42
C GLU A 52 13.88 -15.63 17.61
N SER A 53 13.81 -15.44 16.29
CA SER A 53 15.01 -15.48 15.42
C SER A 53 16.04 -14.41 15.82
N MET A 54 15.59 -13.23 16.25
CA MET A 54 16.49 -12.15 16.70
C MET A 54 17.14 -12.47 18.05
N GLN A 55 16.42 -13.11 18.98
CA GLN A 55 16.94 -13.54 20.28
C GLN A 55 17.96 -14.68 20.17
N HIS A 56 17.81 -15.55 19.17
CA HIS A 56 18.78 -16.62 18.87
C HIS A 56 19.94 -16.16 17.97
N SER A 57 19.90 -14.93 17.46
CA SER A 57 20.98 -14.42 16.61
C SER A 57 22.27 -14.20 17.41
N SER A 58 23.41 -14.34 16.74
CA SER A 58 24.73 -14.08 17.32
C SER A 58 24.84 -12.68 17.95
N VAL A 59 24.10 -11.70 17.42
CA VAL A 59 24.01 -10.32 17.95
C VAL A 59 23.43 -10.29 19.36
N ALA A 60 22.37 -11.05 19.65
CA ALA A 60 21.80 -11.13 20.99
C ALA A 60 22.78 -11.80 21.99
N GLY A 61 23.57 -12.78 21.53
CA GLY A 61 24.66 -13.38 22.30
C GLY A 61 25.76 -12.37 22.67
N TYR A 62 26.15 -11.49 21.73
CA TYR A 62 27.12 -10.41 22.01
C TYR A 62 26.57 -9.34 22.96
N LEU A 63 25.27 -9.02 22.86
CA LEU A 63 24.62 -8.01 23.72
C LEU A 63 24.36 -8.52 25.14
N ASN A 64 24.09 -9.83 25.31
CA ASN A 64 24.02 -10.47 26.63
C ASN A 64 25.36 -10.48 27.38
N GLY A 65 26.50 -10.36 26.67
CA GLY A 65 27.81 -10.16 27.27
C GLY A 65 28.10 -8.70 27.65
N SER A 66 27.24 -7.76 27.25
CA SER A 66 27.29 -6.35 27.62
C SER A 66 26.45 -6.10 28.87
N TRP A 67 26.58 -4.93 29.50
CA TRP A 67 25.87 -4.52 30.73
C TRP A 67 24.35 -4.34 30.55
N ILE A 68 23.77 -4.93 29.49
CA ILE A 68 22.39 -4.75 29.05
C ILE A 68 21.58 -5.94 29.59
N SER A 69 20.47 -5.66 30.25
CA SER A 69 19.61 -6.72 30.80
C SER A 69 18.93 -7.53 29.69
N PRO A 70 18.80 -8.86 29.85
CA PRO A 70 18.12 -9.73 28.90
C PRO A 70 16.67 -9.30 28.59
N ASP A 71 15.97 -8.76 29.59
CA ASP A 71 14.60 -8.24 29.44
C ASP A 71 14.52 -7.08 28.44
N LEU A 72 15.52 -6.19 28.45
CA LEU A 72 15.57 -5.05 27.54
C LEU A 72 15.82 -5.50 26.09
N ILE A 73 16.60 -6.58 25.91
CA ILE A 73 16.86 -7.19 24.60
C ILE A 73 15.58 -7.86 24.06
N GLY A 74 14.80 -8.54 24.92
CA GLY A 74 13.50 -9.12 24.55
C GLY A 74 12.49 -8.07 24.11
N ILE A 75 12.35 -6.99 24.89
CA ILE A 75 11.47 -5.86 24.55
C ILE A 75 11.90 -5.21 23.23
N ALA A 76 13.18 -4.90 23.06
CA ALA A 76 13.68 -4.31 21.82
C ALA A 76 13.41 -5.21 20.62
N SER A 77 13.69 -6.51 20.73
CA SER A 77 13.48 -7.48 19.64
C SER A 77 12.01 -7.59 19.25
N SER A 78 11.10 -7.60 20.22
CA SER A 78 9.65 -7.63 19.94
C SER A 78 9.16 -6.35 19.24
N VAL A 79 9.60 -5.18 19.69
CA VAL A 79 9.24 -3.90 19.05
C VAL A 79 9.77 -3.84 17.61
N PHE A 80 11.02 -4.24 17.38
CA PHE A 80 11.58 -4.30 16.03
C PHE A 80 10.83 -5.29 15.14
N ALA A 81 10.47 -6.47 15.66
CA ALA A 81 9.67 -7.45 14.92
C ALA A 81 8.30 -6.88 14.52
N VAL A 82 7.60 -6.20 15.43
CA VAL A 82 6.31 -5.53 15.15
C VAL A 82 6.47 -4.50 14.03
N VAL A 83 7.49 -3.63 14.14
CA VAL A 83 7.75 -2.60 13.14
C VAL A 83 8.01 -3.22 11.77
N LEU A 84 8.83 -4.27 11.70
CA LEU A 84 9.19 -4.95 10.46
C LEU A 84 7.97 -5.65 9.81
N VAL A 85 7.12 -6.29 10.62
CA VAL A 85 5.90 -6.94 10.14
C VAL A 85 4.90 -5.93 9.61
N VAL A 86 4.68 -4.81 10.32
CA VAL A 86 3.81 -3.73 9.84
C VAL A 86 4.35 -3.13 8.53
N LEU A 87 5.67 -2.90 8.46
CA LEU A 87 6.35 -2.41 7.27
C LEU A 87 6.15 -3.33 6.05
N LEU A 88 6.07 -4.64 6.24
CA LEU A 88 5.80 -5.62 5.18
C LEU A 88 4.30 -5.69 4.80
N ILE A 89 3.40 -5.59 5.77
CA ILE A 89 1.96 -5.74 5.53
C ILE A 89 1.39 -4.53 4.80
N VAL A 90 1.80 -3.31 5.16
CA VAL A 90 1.32 -2.06 4.54
C VAL A 90 1.45 -2.06 2.99
N PRO A 91 2.62 -2.35 2.40
CA PRO A 91 2.76 -2.36 0.95
C PRO A 91 2.04 -3.53 0.28
N VAL A 92 1.98 -4.72 0.91
CA VAL A 92 1.20 -5.84 0.40
C VAL A 92 -0.28 -5.50 0.37
N ALA A 93 -0.79 -4.84 1.41
CA ALA A 93 -2.15 -4.34 1.46
C ALA A 93 -2.42 -3.29 0.38
N TYR A 94 -1.46 -2.39 0.14
CA TYR A 94 -1.54 -1.40 -0.93
C TYR A 94 -1.60 -2.06 -2.32
N LEU A 95 -0.73 -3.04 -2.60
CA LEU A 95 -0.78 -3.82 -3.83
C LEU A 95 -2.12 -4.51 -4.03
N ALA A 96 -2.62 -5.20 -3.01
CA ALA A 96 -3.92 -5.87 -3.08
C ALA A 96 -5.03 -4.88 -3.42
N ALA A 97 -5.01 -3.70 -2.80
CA ALA A 97 -5.95 -2.63 -3.11
C ALA A 97 -5.82 -2.14 -4.56
N VAL A 98 -4.60 -1.87 -5.05
CA VAL A 98 -4.37 -1.43 -6.44
C VAL A 98 -4.87 -2.47 -7.44
N ILE A 99 -4.63 -3.76 -7.19
CA ILE A 99 -5.12 -4.86 -8.04
C ILE A 99 -6.65 -4.88 -8.06
N ILE A 100 -7.30 -4.82 -6.89
CA ILE A 100 -8.76 -4.82 -6.77
C ILE A 100 -9.35 -3.57 -7.47
N VAL A 101 -8.73 -2.41 -7.28
CA VAL A 101 -9.13 -1.13 -7.89
C VAL A 101 -8.99 -1.15 -9.41
N SER A 102 -7.88 -1.68 -9.92
CA SER A 102 -7.62 -1.83 -11.35
C SER A 102 -8.67 -2.73 -12.01
N ILE A 103 -9.04 -3.83 -11.34
CA ILE A 103 -9.98 -4.82 -11.89
C ILE A 103 -11.43 -4.35 -11.76
N ILE A 104 -11.81 -3.68 -10.66
CA ILE A 104 -13.21 -3.40 -10.32
C ILE A 104 -13.56 -1.91 -10.45
N LEU A 105 -12.75 -1.01 -9.88
CA LEU A 105 -13.12 0.39 -9.73
C LEU A 105 -13.01 1.17 -11.05
N MET A 106 -11.93 0.94 -11.80
CA MET A 106 -11.71 1.54 -13.12
C MET A 106 -12.88 1.30 -14.10
N PRO A 107 -13.37 0.06 -14.31
CA PRO A 107 -14.50 -0.16 -15.19
C PRO A 107 -15.81 0.47 -14.69
N ILE A 108 -16.04 0.51 -13.37
CA ILE A 108 -17.22 1.18 -12.79
C ILE A 108 -17.16 2.69 -13.04
N LEU A 109 -16.02 3.33 -12.75
CA LEU A 109 -15.79 4.75 -13.00
C LEU A 109 -16.03 5.12 -14.46
N ILE A 110 -15.43 4.36 -15.38
CA ILE A 110 -15.60 4.56 -16.82
C ILE A 110 -17.07 4.40 -17.22
N SER A 111 -17.79 3.43 -16.63
CA SER A 111 -19.22 3.23 -16.93
C SER A 111 -20.11 4.40 -16.47
N ILE A 112 -19.80 5.01 -15.32
CA ILE A 112 -20.53 6.15 -14.76
C ILE A 112 -20.27 7.40 -15.60
N VAL A 113 -19.00 7.66 -15.94
CA VAL A 113 -18.61 8.83 -16.74
C VAL A 113 -19.11 8.71 -18.18
N ALA A 114 -19.03 7.52 -18.78
CA ALA A 114 -19.57 7.28 -20.12
C ALA A 114 -21.08 7.54 -20.18
N LYS A 115 -21.84 7.11 -19.16
CA LYS A 115 -23.29 7.36 -19.09
C LYS A 115 -23.65 8.83 -18.82
N LYS A 116 -22.89 9.54 -17.98
CA LYS A 116 -23.24 10.89 -17.54
C LYS A 116 -22.79 11.98 -18.53
N ASN A 117 -21.61 11.84 -19.12
CA ASN A 117 -20.98 12.92 -19.90
C ASN A 117 -20.84 12.60 -21.41
N PHE A 118 -20.92 11.33 -21.81
CA PHE A 118 -20.65 10.91 -23.19
C PHE A 118 -21.62 9.83 -23.72
N PRO A 119 -22.94 10.07 -23.68
CA PRO A 119 -23.94 9.07 -24.07
C PRO A 119 -23.88 8.64 -25.54
N THR A 120 -23.23 9.42 -26.42
CA THR A 120 -23.13 9.17 -27.87
C THR A 120 -21.84 8.47 -28.31
N LEU A 121 -20.90 8.19 -27.40
CA LEU A 121 -19.62 7.57 -27.73
C LEU A 121 -19.68 6.03 -27.69
N GLU A 122 -19.33 5.39 -28.81
CA GLU A 122 -19.18 3.93 -28.88
C GLU A 122 -18.06 3.45 -27.94
N LYS A 123 -18.37 2.44 -27.11
CA LYS A 123 -17.38 1.76 -26.28
C LYS A 123 -16.41 0.98 -27.17
N LYS A 124 -15.30 1.59 -27.59
CA LYS A 124 -14.17 0.83 -28.15
C LYS A 124 -13.64 -0.09 -27.04
N LYS A 125 -13.85 -1.40 -27.19
CA LYS A 125 -13.37 -2.48 -26.30
C LYS A 125 -11.84 -2.65 -26.39
N GLY A 126 -11.08 -1.57 -26.23
CA GLY A 126 -9.64 -1.52 -26.47
C GLY A 126 -8.77 -2.21 -25.41
N GLY A 127 -9.35 -2.60 -24.28
CA GLY A 127 -8.65 -3.39 -23.25
C GLY A 127 -9.20 -4.81 -23.23
N THR A 128 -8.46 -5.78 -23.75
CA THR A 128 -8.78 -7.19 -23.53
C THR A 128 -8.51 -7.55 -22.06
N ILE A 129 -9.35 -8.41 -21.47
CA ILE A 129 -9.16 -8.90 -20.10
C ILE A 129 -7.76 -9.52 -19.95
N ALA A 130 -7.30 -10.27 -20.95
CA ALA A 130 -5.96 -10.85 -20.99
C ALA A 130 -4.83 -9.80 -20.98
N GLY A 131 -4.99 -8.69 -21.72
CA GLY A 131 -4.04 -7.59 -21.70
C GLY A 131 -3.95 -6.92 -20.33
N ASN A 132 -5.09 -6.76 -19.64
CA ASN A 132 -5.11 -6.19 -18.30
C ASN A 132 -4.47 -7.11 -17.25
N ILE A 133 -4.70 -8.43 -17.35
CA ILE A 133 -4.05 -9.42 -16.49
C ILE A 133 -2.53 -9.36 -16.67
N TRP A 134 -2.03 -9.37 -17.91
CA TRP A 134 -0.59 -9.30 -18.19
C TRP A 134 0.05 -8.00 -17.69
N ASN A 135 -0.64 -6.87 -17.90
CA ASN A 135 -0.18 -5.58 -17.38
C ASN A 135 -0.13 -5.55 -15.85
N THR A 136 -1.16 -6.08 -15.19
CA THR A 136 -1.21 -6.17 -13.72
C THR A 136 -0.10 -7.08 -13.19
N LEU A 137 0.17 -8.20 -13.86
CA LEU A 137 1.24 -9.12 -13.49
C LEU A 137 2.62 -8.45 -13.59
N LYS A 138 2.89 -7.76 -14.71
CA LYS A 138 4.13 -7.00 -14.90
C LYS A 138 4.29 -5.91 -13.85
N ALA A 139 3.26 -5.10 -13.64
CA ALA A 139 3.30 -4.01 -12.67
C ALA A 139 3.52 -4.54 -11.24
N SER A 140 2.82 -5.61 -10.84
CA SER A 140 3.00 -6.26 -9.55
C SER A 140 4.42 -6.80 -9.37
N SER A 141 4.97 -7.44 -10.40
CA SER A 141 6.34 -7.97 -10.36
C SER A 141 7.39 -6.87 -10.23
N VAL A 142 7.28 -5.77 -10.99
CA VAL A 142 8.18 -4.61 -10.88
C VAL A 142 8.08 -3.98 -9.49
N TYR A 143 6.87 -3.84 -8.96
CA TYR A 143 6.67 -3.32 -7.61
C TYR A 143 7.34 -4.20 -6.55
N PHE A 144 7.16 -5.52 -6.60
CA PHE A 144 7.81 -6.43 -5.65
C PHE A 144 9.33 -6.32 -5.68
N PHE A 145 9.91 -6.18 -6.88
CA PHE A 145 11.34 -5.95 -7.04
C PHE A 145 11.80 -4.65 -6.38
N LEU A 146 11.12 -3.53 -6.66
CA LEU A 146 11.44 -2.23 -6.06
C LEU A 146 11.25 -2.26 -4.54
N LEU A 147 10.21 -2.92 -4.05
CA LEU A 147 9.95 -3.09 -2.62
C LEU A 147 11.12 -3.78 -1.92
N VAL A 148 11.59 -4.91 -2.46
CA VAL A 148 12.74 -5.63 -1.89
C VAL A 148 14.01 -4.77 -1.89
N ILE A 149 14.23 -3.99 -2.95
CA ILE A 149 15.39 -3.08 -3.04
C ILE A 149 15.29 -1.91 -2.05
N THR A 150 14.08 -1.43 -1.75
CA THR A 150 13.88 -0.31 -0.82
C THR A 150 13.88 -0.73 0.65
N LEU A 151 13.55 -1.98 0.99
CA LEU A 151 13.52 -2.49 2.37
C LEU A 151 14.80 -2.16 3.18
N PRO A 152 16.03 -2.40 2.67
CA PRO A 152 17.25 -2.04 3.38
C PRO A 152 17.39 -0.54 3.68
N LEU A 153 16.92 0.33 2.78
CA LEU A 153 16.99 1.78 2.98
C LEU A 153 16.05 2.24 4.10
N TRP A 154 14.91 1.58 4.28
CA TRP A 154 13.93 1.94 5.33
C TRP A 154 14.41 1.63 6.74
N LEU A 155 15.34 0.67 6.91
CA LEU A 155 15.95 0.40 8.22
C LEU A 155 16.90 1.51 8.70
N ILE A 156 17.32 2.42 7.82
CA ILE A 156 18.18 3.54 8.19
C ILE A 156 17.29 4.71 8.68
N PRO A 157 17.42 5.14 9.95
CA PRO A 157 16.63 6.25 10.48
C PRO A 157 16.81 7.52 9.62
N GLY A 158 15.70 8.16 9.23
CA GLY A 158 15.68 9.40 8.44
C GLY A 158 15.60 9.22 6.92
N VAL A 159 16.03 8.08 6.37
CA VAL A 159 16.00 7.82 4.92
C VAL A 159 14.56 7.67 4.40
N ALA A 160 13.64 7.18 5.23
CA ALA A 160 12.21 7.09 4.91
C ALA A 160 11.55 8.43 4.56
N VAL A 161 12.09 9.56 5.04
CA VAL A 161 11.58 10.91 4.72
C VAL A 161 12.18 11.44 3.42
N VAL A 162 13.41 11.03 3.09
CA VAL A 162 14.13 11.49 1.88
C VAL A 162 13.72 10.70 0.64
N LEU A 163 13.45 9.39 0.81
CA LEU A 163 13.03 8.48 -0.26
C LEU A 163 11.87 9.00 -1.14
N PRO A 164 10.75 9.52 -0.59
CA PRO A 164 9.64 10.04 -1.38
C PRO A 164 9.96 11.30 -2.19
N VAL A 165 11.04 12.01 -1.86
CA VAL A 165 11.49 13.20 -2.60
C VAL A 165 12.40 12.82 -3.77
N LEU A 166 13.08 11.67 -3.67
CA LEU A 166 14.01 11.15 -4.67
C LEU A 166 13.37 10.22 -5.71
N LEU A 167 12.22 9.62 -5.40
CA LEU A 167 11.42 8.74 -6.25
C LEU A 167 10.30 9.50 -6.96
#